data_AF-X1UE23-F1
#
_entry.id   AF-X1UE23-F1
#
_cell.length_a   1.000
_cell.length_b   1.000
_cell.length_c   1.000
_cell.angle_alpha   90.00
_cell.angle_beta   90.00
_cell.angle_gamma   90.00
#
_symmetry.space_group_name_H-M   'P 1'
#
loop_
_entity.id
_entity.type
_entity.pdbx_description
1 polymer ?
#
loop_
_entity_poly.entity_id
_entity_poly.type
_entity_poly.pdbx_seq_one_letter_code
_entity_poly.pdbx_strand_id
1 'polypeptide(L)'
;EQGDAYYDQPYGYIKRNETSIEYSAQKWIDYSNQEFGVSLLNNGKYGFTINNGVLTMSVVRGAREMDPRMDEGKHSFKYALIAHGSGWRDANIPLKAWQFNQPLIAKQENRHRGNISGWKYSEQSFPAEKSFFSLDSDHVIISSLKVKQDAFNPYDIVLRIVETEGKDEEVIVKLPHKPREVLECDHLERPIEAKSALALEEDQFIFKIQHDQIRTFLVRF
;
A
#
# COMPACT_ATOMS: atom_id res chain seq x y z
N GLU A 1 -10.09 -27.65 11.77
CA GLU A 1 -9.20 -27.76 10.60
C GLU A 1 -8.04 -26.81 10.79
N GLN A 2 -6.85 -27.18 10.31
CA GLN A 2 -5.62 -26.44 10.56
C GLN A 2 -5.48 -25.32 9.51
N GLY A 3 -5.32 -24.09 9.98
CA GLY A 3 -5.01 -22.94 9.12
C GLY A 3 -3.50 -22.73 9.02
N ASP A 4 -3.11 -21.87 8.10
CA ASP A 4 -1.75 -21.38 7.95
C ASP A 4 -1.62 -19.97 8.52
N ALA A 5 -0.49 -19.67 9.15
CA ALA A 5 -0.22 -18.36 9.75
C ALA A 5 0.60 -17.48 8.79
N TYR A 6 0.07 -16.31 8.45
CA TYR A 6 0.70 -15.33 7.57
C TYR A 6 0.91 -13.99 8.28
N TYR A 7 2.07 -13.38 8.03
CA TYR A 7 2.48 -12.13 8.66
C TYR A 7 2.90 -11.14 7.56
N ASP A 8 2.42 -9.90 7.66
CA ASP A 8 2.82 -8.79 6.81
C ASP A 8 4.30 -8.43 7.04
N GLN A 9 5.07 -8.29 5.98
CA GLN A 9 6.46 -7.82 6.01
C GLN A 9 6.64 -6.64 5.03
N PRO A 10 7.77 -5.91 5.08
CA PRO A 10 7.99 -4.83 4.12
C PRO A 10 7.82 -5.34 2.67
N TYR A 11 6.84 -4.79 1.97
CA TYR A 11 6.52 -5.10 0.56
C TYR A 11 6.14 -6.56 0.25
N GLY A 12 5.60 -7.31 1.23
CA GLY A 12 5.13 -8.67 0.97
C GLY A 12 4.62 -9.35 2.23
N TYR A 13 4.66 -10.68 2.25
CA TYR A 13 4.21 -11.50 3.37
C TYR A 13 5.16 -12.67 3.65
N ILE A 14 5.06 -13.25 4.84
CA ILE A 14 5.78 -14.48 5.19
C ILE A 14 4.83 -15.47 5.87
N LYS A 15 4.87 -16.72 5.39
CA LYS A 15 4.23 -17.85 6.07
C LYS A 15 5.13 -18.29 7.23
N ARG A 16 4.56 -18.45 8.42
CA ARG A 16 5.27 -18.94 9.61
C ARG A 16 4.54 -20.13 10.20
N ASN A 17 5.27 -20.96 10.93
CA ASN A 17 4.66 -21.99 11.77
C ASN A 17 4.00 -21.33 12.97
N GLU A 18 2.93 -21.95 13.47
CA GLU A 18 2.34 -21.57 14.75
C GLU A 18 3.37 -21.72 15.88
N THR A 19 3.40 -20.74 16.78
CA THR A 19 4.37 -20.70 17.88
C THR A 19 3.95 -19.72 18.96
N SER A 20 4.41 -19.96 20.19
CA SER A 20 4.30 -19.00 21.29
C SER A 20 5.32 -17.86 21.20
N ILE A 21 6.24 -17.89 20.22
CA ILE A 21 7.25 -16.84 20.02
C ILE A 21 6.64 -15.64 19.31
N GLU A 22 6.93 -14.44 19.82
CA GLU A 22 6.51 -13.17 19.19
C GLU A 22 7.32 -12.88 17.93
N TYR A 23 6.60 -12.57 16.85
CA TYR A 23 7.15 -12.10 15.58
C TYR A 23 6.68 -10.69 15.27
N SER A 24 7.46 -10.03 14.41
CA SER A 24 7.06 -8.73 13.88
C SER A 24 6.21 -8.85 12.62
N ALA A 25 5.18 -8.02 12.54
CA ALA A 25 4.41 -7.73 11.35
C ALA A 25 4.07 -6.24 11.33
N GLN A 26 3.79 -5.65 10.16
CA GLN A 26 3.50 -4.22 10.06
C GLN A 26 2.01 -3.91 10.25
N LYS A 27 1.19 -4.27 9.27
CA LYS A 27 -0.21 -3.81 9.17
C LYS A 27 -1.20 -4.91 9.49
N TRP A 28 -0.87 -6.18 9.23
CA TRP A 28 -1.78 -7.30 9.43
C TRP A 28 -1.06 -8.62 9.76
N ILE A 29 -1.80 -9.51 10.40
CA ILE A 29 -1.53 -10.95 10.49
C ILE A 29 -2.80 -11.72 10.12
N ASP A 30 -2.67 -12.95 9.66
CA ASP A 30 -3.80 -13.79 9.28
C ASP A 30 -3.58 -15.25 9.67
N TYR A 31 -4.67 -15.91 10.09
CA TYR A 31 -4.74 -17.36 10.20
C TYR A 31 -5.92 -17.84 9.36
N SER A 32 -5.63 -18.55 8.27
CA SER A 32 -6.66 -19.00 7.33
C SER A 32 -6.30 -20.31 6.63
N ASN A 33 -7.32 -21.00 6.14
CA ASN A 33 -7.19 -22.05 5.13
C ASN A 33 -7.95 -21.59 3.85
N GLN A 34 -8.30 -22.52 2.96
CA GLN A 34 -9.03 -22.18 1.73
C GLN A 34 -10.52 -21.85 1.95
N GLU A 35 -11.09 -22.18 3.10
CA GLU A 35 -12.54 -22.11 3.35
C GLU A 35 -12.91 -21.02 4.37
N PHE A 36 -12.01 -20.70 5.30
CA PHE A 36 -12.24 -19.65 6.30
C PHE A 36 -10.93 -19.12 6.87
N GLY A 37 -11.03 -17.92 7.44
CA GLY A 37 -9.93 -17.31 8.16
C GLY A 37 -10.33 -16.11 8.98
N VAL A 38 -9.37 -15.66 9.77
CA VAL A 38 -9.47 -14.41 10.52
C VAL A 38 -8.17 -13.63 10.39
N SER A 39 -8.29 -12.37 10.03
CA SER A 39 -7.16 -11.43 9.98
C SER A 39 -7.29 -10.39 11.07
N LEU A 40 -6.15 -10.04 11.66
CA LEU A 40 -6.02 -8.93 12.59
C LEU A 40 -5.22 -7.81 11.92
N LEU A 41 -5.87 -6.66 11.71
CA LEU A 41 -5.27 -5.45 11.16
C LEU A 41 -4.97 -4.47 12.30
N ASN A 42 -3.94 -3.64 12.13
CA ASN A 42 -3.56 -2.62 13.11
C ASN A 42 -2.94 -1.38 12.44
N ASN A 43 -2.74 -0.31 13.23
CA ASN A 43 -2.15 0.95 12.75
C ASN A 43 -0.89 1.44 13.50
N GLY A 44 -0.15 0.56 14.15
CA GLY A 44 1.09 0.93 14.86
C GLY A 44 1.56 -0.01 15.97
N LYS A 45 1.14 -1.28 15.95
CA LYS A 45 1.59 -2.36 16.83
C LYS A 45 2.33 -3.39 15.99
N TYR A 46 3.46 -3.85 16.49
CA TYR A 46 4.43 -4.60 15.70
C TYR A 46 4.83 -5.93 16.31
N GLY A 47 4.19 -6.38 17.40
CA GLY A 47 4.47 -7.65 18.06
C GLY A 47 3.24 -8.54 18.03
N PHE A 48 3.38 -9.73 17.46
CA PHE A 48 2.27 -10.66 17.22
C PHE A 48 2.65 -12.11 17.48
N THR A 49 1.69 -12.93 17.90
CA THR A 49 1.81 -14.39 17.91
C THR A 49 0.58 -15.03 17.29
N ILE A 50 0.77 -16.19 16.66
CA ILE A 50 -0.31 -17.09 16.24
C ILE A 50 0.04 -18.47 16.79
N ASN A 51 -0.78 -18.97 17.70
CA ASN A 51 -0.54 -20.25 18.36
C ASN A 51 -1.86 -20.99 18.61
N ASN A 52 -1.98 -22.20 18.08
CA ASN A 52 -3.20 -23.02 18.13
C ASN A 52 -4.45 -22.24 17.67
N GLY A 53 -4.33 -21.51 16.56
CA GLY A 53 -5.38 -20.67 15.99
C GLY A 53 -5.73 -19.40 16.77
N VAL A 54 -4.97 -19.05 17.82
CA VAL A 54 -5.16 -17.82 18.59
C VAL A 54 -4.22 -16.73 18.09
N LEU A 55 -4.79 -15.66 17.52
CA LEU A 55 -4.06 -14.45 17.13
C LEU A 55 -3.91 -13.54 18.36
N THR A 56 -2.67 -13.18 18.70
CA THR A 56 -2.37 -12.24 19.79
C THR A 56 -1.59 -11.05 19.24
N MET A 57 -1.87 -9.85 19.74
CA MET A 57 -1.14 -8.62 19.45
C MET A 57 -0.66 -7.96 20.74
N SER A 58 0.63 -7.70 20.83
CA SER A 58 1.23 -6.93 21.90
C SER A 58 0.95 -5.45 21.72
N VAL A 59 0.29 -4.85 22.71
CA VAL A 59 -0.23 -3.46 22.61
C VAL A 59 0.71 -2.44 23.23
N VAL A 60 1.22 -2.70 24.43
CA VAL A 60 2.16 -1.85 25.19
C VAL A 60 3.06 -2.77 26.03
N ARG A 61 4.34 -2.42 26.19
CA ARG A 61 5.29 -3.16 27.02
C ARG A 61 6.12 -2.19 27.87
N GLY A 62 5.79 -2.07 29.15
CA GLY A 62 6.58 -1.25 30.08
C GLY A 62 7.81 -2.00 30.62
N ALA A 63 9.01 -1.71 30.12
CA ALA A 63 10.27 -2.28 30.62
C ALA A 63 10.89 -1.36 31.70
N ARG A 64 10.38 -1.48 32.94
CA ARG A 64 10.76 -0.61 34.08
C ARG A 64 12.24 -0.61 34.44
N GLU A 65 12.95 -1.70 34.15
CA GLU A 65 14.39 -1.82 34.43
C GLU A 65 15.23 -0.86 33.56
N MET A 66 14.75 -0.51 32.37
CA MET A 66 15.44 0.38 31.43
C MET A 66 15.01 1.84 31.62
N ASP A 67 13.72 2.06 31.88
CA ASP A 67 13.15 3.36 32.21
C ASP A 67 12.01 3.15 33.22
N PRO A 68 12.11 3.73 34.44
CA PRO A 68 11.12 3.53 35.50
C PRO A 68 9.70 3.99 35.12
N ARG A 69 9.57 4.84 34.08
CA ARG A 69 8.31 5.41 33.61
C ARG A 69 8.00 5.04 32.14
N MET A 70 8.65 4.00 31.62
CA MET A 70 8.45 3.55 30.24
C MET A 70 6.97 3.33 29.93
N ASP A 71 6.51 3.97 28.86
CA ASP A 71 5.13 3.88 28.36
C ASP A 71 4.04 4.20 29.42
N GLU A 72 4.35 4.97 30.47
CA GLU A 72 3.33 5.51 31.36
C GLU A 72 2.45 6.54 30.65
N GLY A 73 1.13 6.43 30.79
CA GLY A 73 0.18 7.40 30.27
C GLY A 73 -0.95 6.78 29.46
N LYS A 74 -1.64 7.63 28.69
CA LYS A 74 -2.76 7.20 27.84
C LYS A 74 -2.24 6.82 26.46
N HIS A 75 -2.55 5.59 26.05
CA HIS A 75 -2.24 5.07 24.72
C HIS A 75 -3.52 4.90 23.92
N SER A 76 -3.49 5.27 22.63
CA SER A 76 -4.57 5.02 21.69
C SER A 76 -4.04 4.23 20.51
N PHE A 77 -4.76 3.20 20.09
CA PHE A 77 -4.43 2.36 18.96
C PHE A 77 -5.71 1.89 18.29
N LYS A 78 -5.63 1.59 16.99
CA LYS A 78 -6.76 1.05 16.23
C LYS A 78 -6.39 -0.34 15.75
N TYR A 79 -7.37 -1.24 15.80
CA TYR A 79 -7.27 -2.56 15.22
C TYR A 79 -8.62 -2.95 14.62
N ALA A 80 -8.60 -3.95 13.74
CA ALA A 80 -9.81 -4.55 13.18
C ALA A 80 -9.62 -6.07 13.08
N LEU A 81 -10.70 -6.80 13.37
CA LEU A 81 -10.78 -8.23 13.11
C LEU A 81 -11.65 -8.43 11.87
N ILE A 82 -11.13 -9.16 10.89
CA ILE A 82 -11.84 -9.47 9.65
C ILE A 82 -11.97 -10.98 9.58
N ALA A 83 -13.18 -11.48 9.84
CA ALA A 83 -13.54 -12.85 9.48
C ALA A 83 -13.80 -12.93 7.99
N HIS A 84 -13.30 -13.96 7.33
CA HIS A 84 -13.46 -14.15 5.90
C HIS A 84 -13.62 -15.64 5.58
N GLY A 85 -14.27 -15.94 4.44
CA GLY A 85 -14.65 -17.29 4.02
C GLY A 85 -13.72 -17.87 2.97
N SER A 86 -12.43 -17.56 3.05
CA SER A 86 -11.42 -17.94 2.07
C SER A 86 -10.01 -17.85 2.67
N GLY A 87 -8.97 -17.96 1.84
CA GLY A 87 -7.63 -17.55 2.23
C GLY A 87 -7.50 -16.02 2.24
N TRP A 88 -6.45 -15.51 2.89
CA TRP A 88 -6.18 -14.06 3.00
C TRP A 88 -6.00 -13.33 1.66
N ARG A 89 -5.54 -14.03 0.61
CA ARG A 89 -5.42 -13.47 -0.76
C ARG A 89 -6.78 -13.19 -1.36
N ASP A 90 -7.65 -14.19 -1.39
CA ASP A 90 -9.00 -14.03 -1.96
C ASP A 90 -9.86 -13.08 -1.10
N ALA A 91 -9.56 -12.99 0.20
CA ALA A 91 -10.15 -12.00 1.10
C ALA A 91 -9.55 -10.59 0.94
N ASN A 92 -8.52 -10.42 0.10
CA ASN A 92 -7.81 -9.19 -0.19
C ASN A 92 -7.38 -8.41 1.06
N ILE A 93 -6.78 -9.15 2.01
CA ILE A 93 -6.36 -8.62 3.31
C ILE A 93 -5.27 -7.56 3.19
N PRO A 94 -4.25 -7.68 2.31
CA PRO A 94 -3.24 -6.63 2.14
C PRO A 94 -3.86 -5.29 1.75
N LEU A 95 -4.75 -5.25 0.75
CA LEU A 95 -5.41 -4.01 0.33
C LEU A 95 -6.25 -3.42 1.46
N LYS A 96 -7.03 -4.24 2.17
CA LYS A 96 -7.83 -3.80 3.33
C LYS A 96 -6.94 -3.24 4.44
N ALA A 97 -5.77 -3.83 4.69
CA ALA A 97 -4.80 -3.35 5.66
C ALA A 97 -4.20 -1.99 5.25
N TRP A 98 -3.92 -1.78 3.97
CA TRP A 98 -3.54 -0.47 3.44
C TRP A 98 -4.65 0.56 3.58
N GLN A 99 -5.88 0.23 3.21
CA GLN A 99 -7.05 1.12 3.34
C GLN A 99 -7.32 1.50 4.81
N PHE A 100 -7.21 0.53 5.73
CA PHE A 100 -7.34 0.78 7.17
C PHE A 100 -6.32 1.81 7.69
N ASN A 101 -5.12 1.81 7.11
CA ASN A 101 -4.02 2.71 7.46
C ASN A 101 -4.01 4.03 6.66
N GLN A 102 -4.95 4.22 5.73
CA GLN A 102 -5.06 5.41 4.88
C GLN A 102 -6.47 6.03 5.03
N PRO A 103 -6.75 6.74 6.14
CA PRO A 103 -8.06 7.31 6.37
C PRO A 103 -8.39 8.41 5.34
N LEU A 104 -9.67 8.53 5.00
CA LEU A 104 -10.16 9.60 4.11
C LEU A 104 -9.89 10.98 4.73
N ILE A 105 -9.41 11.91 3.90
CA ILE A 105 -9.21 13.31 4.27
C ILE A 105 -10.43 14.10 3.79
N ALA A 106 -11.35 14.40 4.70
CA ALA A 106 -12.48 15.27 4.43
C ALA A 106 -12.10 16.74 4.68
N LYS A 107 -12.40 17.61 3.71
CA LYS A 107 -12.28 19.07 3.85
C LYS A 107 -13.56 19.71 3.35
N GLN A 108 -14.08 20.67 4.12
CA GLN A 108 -15.19 21.50 3.69
C GLN A 108 -14.65 22.67 2.87
N GLU A 109 -15.29 22.97 1.76
CA GLU A 109 -14.93 24.10 0.89
C GLU A 109 -16.18 24.88 0.48
N ASN A 110 -16.03 26.17 0.24
CA ASN A 110 -17.12 27.01 -0.25
C ASN A 110 -17.32 26.82 -1.76
N ARG A 111 -18.51 27.11 -2.26
CA ARG A 111 -18.72 27.09 -3.72
C ARG A 111 -17.91 28.22 -4.36
N HIS A 112 -16.91 27.84 -5.17
CA HIS A 112 -16.16 28.77 -6.00
C HIS A 112 -15.90 28.15 -7.37
N ARG A 113 -15.56 28.95 -8.38
CA ARG A 113 -14.99 28.40 -9.62
C ARG A 113 -13.58 27.92 -9.30
N GLY A 114 -13.27 26.67 -9.62
CA GLY A 114 -11.89 26.19 -9.60
C GLY A 114 -11.10 26.84 -10.73
N ASN A 115 -9.85 27.25 -10.47
CA ASN A 115 -8.89 27.64 -11.50
C ASN A 115 -7.73 26.64 -11.42
N ILE A 116 -7.46 25.94 -12.53
CA ILE A 116 -6.35 24.98 -12.59
C ILE A 116 -5.12 25.75 -13.07
N SER A 117 -4.31 26.28 -12.15
CA SER A 117 -3.06 26.93 -12.54
C SER A 117 -2.05 25.88 -13.03
N GLY A 118 -1.38 26.15 -14.16
CA GLY A 118 -0.27 25.34 -14.67
C GLY A 118 -0.62 24.27 -15.70
N TRP A 119 -1.85 23.74 -15.70
CA TRP A 119 -2.32 22.80 -16.73
C TRP A 119 -3.07 23.56 -17.82
N LYS A 120 -2.35 23.99 -18.87
CA LYS A 120 -2.83 24.90 -19.94
C LYS A 120 -3.99 24.40 -20.82
N TYR A 121 -4.72 23.35 -20.44
CA TYR A 121 -5.66 22.65 -21.33
C TYR A 121 -7.14 22.69 -20.90
N SER A 122 -7.52 23.51 -19.93
CA SER A 122 -8.91 23.60 -19.49
C SER A 122 -9.36 25.02 -19.15
N GLU A 123 -10.27 25.58 -19.96
CA GLU A 123 -11.10 26.73 -19.55
C GLU A 123 -12.20 26.32 -18.54
N GLN A 124 -12.28 25.04 -18.21
CA GLN A 124 -13.29 24.47 -17.31
C GLN A 124 -12.75 24.43 -15.89
N SER A 125 -13.64 24.72 -14.92
CA SER A 125 -13.40 24.47 -13.51
C SER A 125 -13.06 22.99 -13.28
N PHE A 126 -12.24 22.70 -12.27
CA PHE A 126 -11.96 21.31 -11.84
C PHE A 126 -13.29 20.54 -11.64
N PRO A 127 -13.43 19.31 -12.16
CA PRO A 127 -14.67 18.56 -12.06
C PRO A 127 -14.97 18.20 -10.60
N ALA A 128 -16.25 17.97 -10.29
CA ALA A 128 -16.69 17.59 -8.94
C ALA A 128 -16.03 16.29 -8.45
N GLU A 129 -15.70 15.40 -9.39
CA GLU A 129 -15.03 14.13 -9.14
C GLU A 129 -13.87 13.98 -10.13
N LYS A 130 -12.70 13.60 -9.63
CA LYS A 130 -11.52 13.30 -10.45
C LYS A 130 -10.66 12.24 -9.76
N SER A 131 -10.38 11.15 -10.48
CA SER A 131 -9.29 10.26 -10.12
C SER A 131 -7.96 10.86 -10.58
N PHE A 132 -6.94 10.76 -9.73
CA PHE A 132 -5.57 11.10 -10.11
C PHE A 132 -4.87 9.87 -10.66
N PHE A 133 -4.61 8.87 -9.82
CA PHE A 133 -3.98 7.62 -10.22
C PHE A 133 -4.87 6.45 -9.82
N SER A 134 -5.02 5.45 -10.69
CA SER A 134 -5.72 4.21 -10.37
C SER A 134 -5.08 3.01 -11.06
N LEU A 135 -5.20 1.86 -10.42
CA LEU A 135 -4.82 0.55 -10.96
C LEU A 135 -6.09 -0.23 -11.29
N ASP A 136 -6.01 -1.13 -12.27
CA ASP A 136 -7.06 -2.12 -12.57
C ASP A 136 -6.90 -3.45 -11.82
N SER A 137 -5.95 -3.50 -10.89
CA SER A 137 -5.64 -4.64 -10.04
C SER A 137 -5.99 -4.38 -8.58
N ASP A 138 -6.32 -5.45 -7.86
CA ASP A 138 -6.69 -5.43 -6.44
C ASP A 138 -5.61 -5.98 -5.50
N HIS A 139 -4.54 -6.59 -6.02
CA HIS A 139 -3.40 -7.13 -5.26
C HIS A 139 -2.09 -6.35 -5.50
N VAL A 140 -2.14 -5.34 -6.36
CA VAL A 140 -1.06 -4.42 -6.67
C VAL A 140 -1.39 -3.04 -6.11
N ILE A 141 -0.43 -2.43 -5.40
CA ILE A 141 -0.68 -1.22 -4.59
C ILE A 141 0.31 -0.12 -4.96
N ILE A 142 -0.20 1.09 -5.17
CA ILE A 142 0.63 2.30 -5.21
C ILE A 142 1.08 2.60 -3.78
N SER A 143 2.30 2.18 -3.44
CA SER A 143 2.89 2.41 -2.11
C SER A 143 3.38 3.83 -1.90
N SER A 144 3.81 4.51 -2.97
CA SER A 144 4.23 5.91 -2.87
C SER A 144 4.00 6.69 -4.16
N LEU A 145 3.69 7.97 -3.97
CA LEU A 145 3.56 8.98 -5.00
C LEU A 145 4.26 10.25 -4.49
N LYS A 146 5.26 10.73 -5.22
CA LYS A 146 6.02 11.93 -4.82
C LYS A 146 6.65 12.64 -6.02
N VAL A 147 7.15 13.85 -5.83
CA VAL A 147 8.00 14.53 -6.82
C VAL A 147 9.41 13.94 -6.79
N LYS A 148 10.11 13.95 -7.93
CA LYS A 148 11.51 13.53 -8.04
C LYS A 148 12.42 14.37 -7.12
N GLN A 149 13.38 13.73 -6.44
CA GLN A 149 14.15 14.36 -5.36
C GLN A 149 15.11 15.48 -5.82
N ASP A 150 15.85 15.26 -6.93
CA ASP A 150 16.97 16.14 -7.32
C ASP A 150 16.61 17.21 -8.35
N ALA A 151 15.43 17.12 -8.94
CA ALA A 151 14.89 18.11 -9.85
C ALA A 151 13.52 18.47 -9.30
N PHE A 152 13.39 19.59 -8.59
CA PHE A 152 12.10 20.10 -8.13
C PHE A 152 11.28 20.63 -9.32
N ASN A 153 11.01 19.72 -10.26
CA ASN A 153 10.07 19.90 -11.34
C ASN A 153 8.77 19.23 -10.87
N PRO A 154 7.71 19.99 -10.54
CA PRO A 154 6.46 19.42 -10.03
C PRO A 154 5.75 18.51 -11.04
N TYR A 155 6.21 18.48 -12.30
CA TYR A 155 5.72 17.60 -13.36
C TYR A 155 6.44 16.24 -13.44
N ASP A 156 7.55 16.07 -12.72
CA ASP A 156 8.31 14.81 -12.63
C ASP A 156 7.86 14.03 -11.39
N ILE A 157 6.95 13.09 -11.60
CA ILE A 157 6.29 12.32 -10.54
C ILE A 157 6.87 10.91 -10.48
N VAL A 158 7.30 10.50 -9.29
CA VAL A 158 7.75 9.14 -8.99
C VAL A 158 6.59 8.36 -8.39
N LEU A 159 6.28 7.23 -9.02
CA LEU A 159 5.25 6.28 -8.63
C LEU A 159 5.93 4.96 -8.24
N ARG A 160 5.74 4.49 -7.00
CA ARG A 160 6.22 3.16 -6.58
C ARG A 160 5.05 2.22 -6.37
N ILE A 161 5.10 1.11 -7.08
CA ILE A 161 4.09 0.07 -7.06
C ILE A 161 4.70 -1.22 -6.52
N VAL A 162 3.90 -1.97 -5.76
CA VAL A 162 4.27 -3.22 -5.12
C VAL A 162 3.14 -4.23 -5.32
N GLU A 163 3.52 -5.46 -5.65
CA GLU A 163 2.64 -6.63 -5.63
C GLU A 163 2.64 -7.23 -4.21
N THR A 164 1.47 -7.61 -3.69
CA THR A 164 1.31 -7.93 -2.26
C THR A 164 0.84 -9.34 -1.94
N GLU A 165 0.53 -10.15 -2.96
CA GLU A 165 -0.06 -11.48 -2.82
C GLU A 165 0.79 -12.61 -3.42
N GLY A 166 1.93 -12.30 -4.05
CA GLY A 166 2.79 -13.26 -4.75
C GLY A 166 2.20 -13.71 -6.09
N LYS A 167 1.41 -12.87 -6.76
CA LYS A 167 0.80 -13.15 -8.07
C LYS A 167 1.54 -12.40 -9.19
N ASP A 168 1.63 -13.02 -10.36
CA ASP A 168 2.11 -12.37 -11.57
C ASP A 168 0.92 -11.79 -12.35
N GLU A 169 1.01 -10.53 -12.76
CA GLU A 169 -0.07 -9.86 -13.49
C GLU A 169 0.45 -8.80 -14.47
N GLU A 170 -0.31 -8.54 -15.53
CA GLU A 170 -0.15 -7.34 -16.36
C GLU A 170 -1.16 -6.28 -15.91
N VAL A 171 -0.66 -5.12 -15.50
CA VAL A 171 -1.44 -4.09 -14.80
C VAL A 171 -1.49 -2.81 -15.64
N ILE A 172 -2.67 -2.19 -15.69
CA ILE A 172 -2.92 -0.89 -16.31
C ILE A 172 -2.89 0.18 -15.22
N VAL A 173 -2.02 1.17 -15.39
CA VAL A 173 -2.02 2.40 -14.58
C VAL A 173 -2.71 3.50 -15.36
N LYS A 174 -3.82 4.01 -14.82
CA LYS A 174 -4.47 5.24 -15.33
C LYS A 174 -3.91 6.46 -14.61
N LEU A 175 -3.63 7.50 -15.39
CA LEU A 175 -2.97 8.74 -14.98
C LEU A 175 -3.99 9.90 -14.97
N PRO A 176 -3.67 11.02 -14.30
CA PRO A 176 -4.60 12.16 -14.25
C PRO A 176 -4.77 12.85 -15.61
N HIS A 177 -3.76 12.71 -16.48
CA HIS A 177 -3.69 13.26 -17.83
C HIS A 177 -2.63 12.50 -18.66
N LYS A 178 -2.60 12.72 -19.97
CA LYS A 178 -1.59 12.16 -20.87
C LYS A 178 -0.17 12.65 -20.49
N PRO A 179 0.78 11.76 -20.14
CA PRO A 179 2.15 12.13 -19.86
C PRO A 179 2.95 12.30 -21.15
N ARG A 180 4.09 12.99 -21.06
CA ARG A 180 5.11 13.04 -22.13
C ARG A 180 5.86 11.71 -22.25
N GLU A 181 6.22 11.11 -21.12
CA GLU A 181 6.95 9.84 -21.06
C GLU A 181 6.77 9.16 -19.69
N VAL A 182 6.90 7.83 -19.69
CA VAL A 182 6.99 7.02 -18.47
C VAL A 182 8.23 6.14 -18.57
N LEU A 183 9.12 6.28 -17.60
CA LEU A 183 10.39 5.55 -17.51
C LEU A 183 10.36 4.65 -16.29
N GLU A 184 10.78 3.40 -16.42
CA GLU A 184 11.05 2.59 -15.23
C GLU A 184 12.39 3.01 -14.61
N CYS A 185 12.40 3.10 -13.28
CA CYS A 185 13.53 3.52 -12.51
C CYS A 185 13.88 2.52 -11.41
N ASP A 186 15.12 2.59 -10.95
CA ASP A 186 15.51 1.93 -9.70
C ASP A 186 14.95 2.66 -8.46
N HIS A 187 15.26 2.15 -7.27
CA HIS A 187 14.80 2.75 -6.02
C HIS A 187 15.36 4.15 -5.73
N LEU A 188 16.42 4.55 -6.44
CA LEU A 188 17.04 5.87 -6.38
C LEU A 188 16.57 6.79 -7.53
N GLU A 189 15.48 6.43 -8.22
CA GLU A 189 14.84 7.25 -9.26
C GLU A 189 15.70 7.43 -10.52
N ARG A 190 16.67 6.53 -10.73
CA ARG A 190 17.51 6.52 -11.92
C ARG A 190 16.87 5.64 -12.99
N PRO A 191 16.63 6.13 -14.21
CA PRO A 191 16.09 5.32 -15.30
C PRO A 191 16.93 4.07 -15.55
N ILE A 192 16.26 2.93 -15.75
CA ILE A 192 16.92 1.67 -16.08
C ILE A 192 17.12 1.61 -17.59
N GLU A 193 18.33 1.87 -18.09
CA GLU A 193 18.61 1.98 -19.53
C GLU A 193 18.21 0.75 -20.35
N ALA A 194 18.29 -0.45 -19.77
CA ALA A 194 17.89 -1.69 -20.42
C ALA A 194 16.37 -1.84 -20.63
N LYS A 195 15.56 -0.97 -20.01
CA LYS A 195 14.12 -0.94 -20.14
C LYS A 195 13.74 0.36 -20.84
N SER A 196 13.40 0.26 -22.11
CA SER A 196 12.91 1.39 -22.91
C SER A 196 11.71 2.06 -22.23
N ALA A 197 11.44 3.33 -22.58
CA ALA A 197 10.22 4.00 -22.18
C ALA A 197 9.00 3.10 -22.45
N LEU A 198 8.06 3.08 -21.52
CA LEU A 198 6.84 2.27 -21.63
C LEU A 198 5.94 2.87 -22.71
N ALA A 199 5.27 1.98 -23.46
CA ALA A 199 4.27 2.42 -24.43
C ALA A 199 3.12 3.13 -23.69
N LEU A 200 2.70 4.27 -24.24
CA LEU A 200 1.61 5.07 -23.70
C LEU A 200 0.39 4.92 -24.60
N GLU A 201 -0.76 4.69 -23.97
CA GLU A 201 -2.07 4.75 -24.61
C GLU A 201 -2.82 5.90 -23.95
N GLU A 202 -2.88 7.07 -24.60
CA GLU A 202 -3.50 8.27 -24.02
C GLU A 202 -2.98 8.63 -22.61
N ASP A 203 -3.80 8.47 -21.57
CA ASP A 203 -3.50 8.73 -20.16
C ASP A 203 -3.28 7.44 -19.36
N GLN A 204 -2.88 6.35 -20.02
CA GLN A 204 -2.53 5.10 -19.34
C GLN A 204 -1.25 4.47 -19.88
N PHE A 205 -0.65 3.61 -19.06
CA PHE A 205 0.45 2.73 -19.45
C PHE A 205 0.27 1.35 -18.82
N ILE A 206 0.84 0.34 -19.47
CA ILE A 206 0.73 -1.06 -19.09
C ILE A 206 2.10 -1.59 -18.68
N PHE A 207 2.14 -2.41 -17.64
CA PHE A 207 3.38 -3.05 -17.20
C PHE A 207 3.13 -4.41 -16.56
N LYS A 208 4.09 -5.34 -16.69
CA LYS A 208 4.04 -6.66 -16.04
C LYS A 208 4.69 -6.63 -14.67
N ILE A 209 4.00 -7.07 -13.63
CA ILE A 209 4.59 -7.21 -12.29
C ILE A 209 4.64 -8.69 -11.93
N GLN A 210 5.75 -9.09 -11.30
CA GLN A 210 5.96 -10.46 -10.83
C GLN A 210 5.72 -10.55 -9.32
N HIS A 211 5.64 -11.79 -8.84
CA HIS A 211 5.50 -12.11 -7.42
C HIS A 211 6.42 -11.26 -6.53
N ASP A 212 5.85 -10.61 -5.52
CA ASP A 212 6.54 -9.80 -4.50
C ASP A 212 7.46 -8.70 -5.09
N GLN A 213 7.22 -8.27 -6.34
CA GLN A 213 8.06 -7.30 -7.03
C GLN A 213 7.69 -5.87 -6.64
N ILE A 214 8.72 -5.03 -6.52
CA ILE A 214 8.57 -3.58 -6.39
C ILE A 214 9.03 -2.95 -7.71
N ARG A 215 8.16 -2.16 -8.34
CA ARG A 215 8.51 -1.38 -9.54
C ARG A 215 8.35 0.11 -9.26
N THR A 216 9.30 0.90 -9.76
CA THR A 216 9.28 2.36 -9.62
C THR A 216 9.24 2.98 -11.01
N PHE A 217 8.37 3.95 -11.21
CA PHE A 217 8.20 4.65 -12.48
C PHE A 217 8.37 6.15 -12.28
N LEU A 218 9.12 6.79 -13.17
CA LEU A 218 9.15 8.24 -13.33
C LEU A 218 8.17 8.60 -14.45
N VAL A 219 7.07 9.25 -14.08
CA VAL A 219 6.06 9.79 -14.97
C VAL A 219 6.34 11.28 -15.16
N ARG A 220 6.56 11.72 -16.39
CA ARG A 220 6.75 13.14 -16.71
C ARG A 220 5.55 13.66 -17.47
N PHE A 221 4.83 14.61 -16.87
CA PHE A 221 3.70 15.30 -17.49
C PHE A 221 4.14 16.45 -18.39
#